data_AF-A0AAW2QZY4-F1
#
_entry.id   AF-A0AAW2QZY4-F1
#
_cell.length_a   1.000
_cell.length_b   1.000
_cell.length_c   1.000
_cell.angle_alpha   90.00
_cell.angle_beta   90.00
_cell.angle_gamma   90.00
#
_symmetry.space_group_name_H-M   'P 1'
#
loop_
_entity.id
_entity.type
_entity.pdbx_description
1 polymer ?
#
loop_
_entity_poly.entity_id
_entity_poly.type
_entity_poly.pdbx_seq_one_letter_code
_entity_poly.pdbx_strand_id
1 'polypeptide(L)'
;MFLMNYTRPDTAYVDVPFWGSTVPASLHCDSQVVIGIAKNYAYNGKRRHIRIRYGAVKELLKDGIISLDYVRSERNLADPLTKGPTRRIIFESSRALGLKPLD
;
A
#
# COMPACT_ATOMS: atom_id res chain seq x y z
N MET A 1 -20.91 -0.60 -38.33
CA MET A 1 -21.36 0.60 -37.60
C MET A 1 -20.95 0.43 -36.14
N PHE A 2 -20.03 1.29 -35.71
CA PHE A 2 -19.47 1.55 -34.36
C PHE A 2 -18.72 0.45 -33.58
N LEU A 3 -17.40 0.54 -33.69
CA LEU A 3 -16.37 0.15 -32.73
C LEU A 3 -16.39 1.05 -31.47
N MET A 4 -16.09 0.46 -30.32
CA MET A 4 -15.34 1.03 -29.19
C MET A 4 -14.92 -0.17 -28.33
N ASN A 5 -13.79 -0.84 -28.56
CA ASN A 5 -12.45 -0.41 -28.16
C ASN A 5 -12.43 0.41 -26.87
N TYR A 6 -12.34 -0.29 -25.74
CA TYR A 6 -11.65 0.18 -24.55
C TYR A 6 -10.56 -0.82 -24.17
N THR A 7 -9.54 -0.92 -25.02
CA THR A 7 -8.20 -1.26 -24.55
C THR A 7 -7.70 -0.06 -23.73
N ARG A 8 -7.77 -0.19 -22.39
CA ARG A 8 -6.89 0.55 -21.49
C ARG A 8 -5.84 -0.43 -20.95
N PRO A 9 -4.57 -0.02 -20.91
CA PRO A 9 -3.45 -0.93 -20.82
C PRO A 9 -3.15 -1.29 -19.35
N ASP A 10 -2.39 -2.35 -19.14
CA ASP A 10 -1.75 -2.71 -17.85
C ASP A 10 -2.66 -3.24 -16.72
N THR A 11 -3.47 -4.24 -17.05
CA THR A 11 -3.86 -5.32 -16.12
C THR A 11 -2.63 -6.16 -15.72
N ALA A 12 -1.74 -5.57 -14.91
CA ALA A 12 -0.68 -6.28 -14.21
C ALA A 12 -0.90 -6.26 -12.68
N TYR A 13 -2.13 -6.00 -12.25
CA TYR A 13 -2.55 -6.26 -10.88
C TYR A 13 -3.26 -7.61 -10.89
N VAL A 14 -2.44 -8.66 -10.88
CA VAL A 14 -2.72 -10.02 -10.39
C VAL A 14 -4.20 -10.42 -10.44
N ASP A 15 -4.51 -11.35 -11.34
CA ASP A 15 -5.53 -12.36 -11.09
C ASP A 15 -5.18 -13.03 -9.74
N VAL A 16 -5.63 -12.44 -8.63
CA VAL A 16 -5.53 -13.09 -7.32
C VAL A 16 -6.48 -14.27 -7.44
N PRO A 17 -5.99 -15.53 -7.41
CA PRO A 17 -6.89 -16.66 -7.53
C PRO A 17 -7.86 -16.56 -6.36
N PHE A 18 -9.15 -16.52 -6.66
CA PHE A 18 -10.20 -16.52 -5.66
C PHE A 18 -10.21 -17.91 -5.01
N TRP A 19 -9.34 -18.11 -4.00
CA TRP A 19 -9.23 -19.35 -3.25
C TRP A 19 -10.43 -19.51 -2.31
N GLY A 20 -11.65 -19.63 -2.85
CA GLY A 20 -12.87 -20.09 -2.14
C GLY A 20 -13.22 -19.41 -0.81
N SER A 21 -12.57 -18.30 -0.47
CA SER A 21 -12.64 -17.68 0.85
C SER A 21 -13.58 -16.50 0.77
N THR A 22 -14.72 -16.62 1.44
CA THR A 22 -15.72 -15.56 1.59
C THR A 22 -15.30 -14.44 2.56
N VAL A 23 -14.08 -14.52 3.14
CA VAL A 23 -13.57 -13.48 4.05
C VAL A 23 -12.64 -12.49 3.33
N PRO A 24 -12.89 -11.18 3.45
CA PRO A 24 -12.02 -10.15 2.89
C PRO A 24 -10.60 -10.22 3.47
N ALA A 25 -9.60 -9.93 2.64
CA ALA A 25 -8.22 -9.79 3.11
C ALA A 25 -8.05 -8.48 3.90
N SER A 26 -7.58 -8.57 5.16
CA SER A 26 -7.37 -7.40 6.01
C SER A 26 -6.08 -6.65 5.66
N LEU A 27 -6.23 -5.41 5.21
CA LEU A 27 -5.15 -4.48 4.96
C LEU A 27 -5.02 -3.49 6.13
N HIS A 28 -3.90 -3.60 6.86
CA HIS A 28 -3.61 -2.75 8.01
C HIS A 28 -2.95 -1.44 7.57
N CYS A 29 -3.50 -0.31 8.00
CA CYS A 29 -2.96 1.02 7.71
C CYS A 29 -2.90 1.86 8.99
N ASP A 30 -1.82 2.61 9.15
CA ASP A 30 -1.62 3.50 10.30
C ASP A 30 -2.04 4.95 10.04
N SER A 31 -2.47 5.26 8.82
CA SER A 31 -2.99 6.56 8.45
C SER A 31 -4.52 6.58 8.44
N GLN A 32 -5.11 7.09 9.53
CA GLN A 32 -6.57 7.28 9.63
C GLN A 32 -7.12 8.18 8.51
N VAL A 33 -6.33 9.15 8.04
CA VAL A 33 -6.70 10.02 6.91
C VAL A 33 -6.83 9.20 5.63
N VAL A 34 -5.89 8.29 5.34
CA VAL A 34 -5.94 7.43 4.15
C VAL A 34 -7.12 6.47 4.22
N ILE A 35 -7.36 5.87 5.39
CA ILE A 35 -8.52 5.01 5.63
C ILE A 35 -9.82 5.79 5.38
N GLY A 36 -9.93 7.01 5.91
CA GLY A 36 -11.08 7.87 5.71
C GLY A 36 -11.29 8.24 4.23
N ILE A 37 -10.23 8.55 3.50
CA ILE A 37 -10.31 8.83 2.06
C ILE A 37 -10.80 7.60 1.28
N ALA A 38 -10.30 6.41 1.61
CA ALA A 38 -10.67 5.17 0.95
C ALA A 38 -12.14 4.77 1.23
N LYS A 39 -12.63 4.97 2.46
CA LYS A 39 -14.00 4.61 2.87
C LYS A 39 -15.07 5.65 2.51
N ASN A 40 -14.78 6.95 2.66
CA ASN A 40 -15.77 8.02 2.55
C ASN A 40 -15.83 8.70 1.18
N TYR A 41 -15.08 8.20 0.20
CA TYR A 41 -14.99 8.75 -1.15
C TYR A 41 -14.56 10.23 -1.27
N ALA A 42 -14.00 10.80 -0.20
CA ALA A 42 -13.66 12.22 -0.08
C ALA A 42 -12.31 12.59 -0.74
N TYR A 43 -11.94 11.91 -1.83
CA TYR A 43 -10.71 12.22 -2.57
C TYR A 43 -10.93 13.35 -3.59
N ASN A 44 -10.22 14.46 -3.43
CA ASN A 44 -10.34 15.65 -4.27
C ASN A 44 -9.45 15.68 -5.52
N GLY A 45 -8.77 14.59 -5.88
CA GLY A 45 -7.96 14.52 -7.10
C GLY A 45 -6.58 15.20 -7.06
N LYS A 46 -6.23 15.91 -5.97
CA LYS A 46 -5.06 16.81 -5.96
C LYS A 46 -3.69 16.12 -5.91
N ARG A 47 -3.57 14.93 -5.32
CA ARG A 47 -2.27 14.27 -5.07
C ARG A 47 -2.04 13.11 -6.05
N ARG A 48 -1.07 13.25 -6.97
CA ARG A 48 -0.79 12.23 -8.01
C ARG A 48 -0.66 10.80 -7.45
N HIS A 49 0.10 10.61 -6.38
CA HIS A 49 0.32 9.28 -5.79
C HIS A 49 -0.96 8.66 -5.23
N ILE A 50 -1.91 9.47 -4.73
CA ILE A 50 -3.23 9.01 -4.30
C ILE A 50 -4.08 8.69 -5.54
N ARG A 51 -4.11 9.58 -6.54
CA ARG A 51 -4.90 9.40 -7.77
C ARG A 51 -4.62 8.06 -8.45
N ILE A 52 -3.35 7.67 -8.54
CA ILE A 52 -2.94 6.42 -9.19
C ILE A 52 -3.51 5.19 -8.47
N ARG A 53 -3.60 5.22 -7.13
CA ARG A 53 -3.98 4.05 -6.31
C ARG A 53 -5.45 4.03 -5.91
N TYR A 54 -6.10 5.19 -5.85
CA TYR A 54 -7.42 5.36 -5.30
C TYR A 54 -8.48 4.51 -6.00
N GLY A 55 -8.47 4.46 -7.33
CA GLY A 55 -9.44 3.68 -8.11
C GLY A 55 -9.38 2.19 -7.79
N ALA A 56 -8.17 1.62 -7.78
CA ALA A 56 -7.97 0.19 -7.51
C ALA A 56 -8.39 -0.19 -6.08
N VAL A 57 -7.92 0.55 -5.07
CA VAL A 57 -8.28 0.28 -3.65
C VAL A 57 -9.79 0.39 -3.45
N LYS A 58 -10.44 1.35 -4.12
CA LYS A 58 -11.88 1.55 -4.06
C LYS A 58 -12.66 0.37 -4.63
N GLU A 59 -12.31 -0.12 -5.83
CA GLU A 59 -13.02 -1.27 -6.40
C GLU A 59 -12.80 -2.53 -5.56
N LEU A 60 -11.58 -2.77 -5.05
CA LEU A 60 -11.32 -3.91 -4.17
C LEU A 60 -12.12 -3.87 -2.85
N LEU A 61 -12.32 -2.67 -2.27
CA LEU A 61 -13.17 -2.49 -1.09
C LEU A 61 -14.64 -2.72 -1.41
N LYS A 62 -15.10 -2.24 -2.56
CA LYS A 62 -16.49 -2.37 -3.03
C LYS A 62 -16.84 -3.82 -3.35
N ASP A 63 -15.91 -4.56 -3.94
CA ASP A 63 -16.04 -5.97 -4.26
C ASP A 63 -15.88 -6.87 -3.02
N GLY A 64 -15.59 -6.28 -1.85
CA GLY A 64 -15.41 -7.01 -0.60
C GLY A 64 -14.16 -7.91 -0.59
N ILE A 65 -13.24 -7.71 -1.52
CA ILE A 65 -12.00 -8.49 -1.62
C ILE A 65 -11.05 -8.11 -0.49
N ILE A 66 -11.05 -6.83 -0.08
CA ILE A 66 -10.21 -6.33 1.01
C ILE A 66 -11.05 -5.61 2.08
N SER A 67 -10.56 -5.62 3.31
CA SER A 67 -10.99 -4.73 4.39
C SER A 67 -9.85 -3.80 4.79
N LEU A 68 -10.18 -2.62 5.34
CA LEU A 68 -9.20 -1.65 5.83
C LEU A 68 -9.33 -1.47 7.33
N ASP A 69 -8.26 -1.82 8.03
CA ASP A 69 -8.17 -1.80 9.49
C ASP A 69 -7.08 -0.85 9.97
N TYR A 70 -7.39 -0.09 11.01
CA TYR A 70 -6.42 0.81 11.61
C TYR A 70 -5.45 0.02 12.49
N VAL A 71 -4.16 0.23 12.28
CA VAL A 71 -3.10 -0.26 13.17
C VAL A 71 -2.30 0.93 13.68
N ARG A 72 -1.91 0.92 14.95
CA ARG A 72 -0.97 1.93 15.44
C ARG A 72 0.39 1.79 14.75
N SER A 73 1.07 2.89 14.42
CA SER A 73 2.36 2.84 13.72
C SER A 73 3.41 1.99 14.43
N GLU A 74 3.42 1.97 15.78
CA GLU A 74 4.37 1.14 16.54
C GLU A 74 4.09 -0.37 16.42
N ARG A 75 2.88 -0.74 15.98
CA ARG A 75 2.44 -2.12 15.73
C ARG A 75 2.39 -2.44 14.23
N ASN A 76 2.73 -1.49 13.36
CA ASN A 76 2.73 -1.71 11.92
C ASN A 76 4.01 -2.44 11.49
N LEU A 77 3.91 -3.74 11.26
CA LEU A 77 5.07 -4.58 10.89
C LEU A 77 5.69 -4.17 9.54
N ALA A 78 4.94 -3.48 8.67
CA ALA A 78 5.47 -2.97 7.41
C ALA A 78 6.28 -1.68 7.56
N ASP A 79 6.14 -0.97 8.68
CA ASP A 79 6.78 0.32 8.90
C ASP A 79 8.32 0.21 8.90
N PRO A 80 8.95 -0.75 9.61
CA PRO A 80 10.39 -1.00 9.50
C PRO A 80 10.87 -1.39 8.08
N LEU A 81 9.99 -1.97 7.25
CA LEU A 81 10.31 -2.40 5.89
C LEU A 81 10.23 -1.26 4.87
N THR A 82 9.47 -0.21 5.19
CA THR A 82 9.33 0.99 4.34
C THR A 82 10.25 2.12 4.77
N LYS A 83 10.79 2.04 6.00
CA LYS A 83 11.77 2.97 6.54
C LYS A 83 13.20 2.49 6.29
N GLY A 84 14.11 3.44 6.18
CA GLY A 84 15.54 3.13 6.16
C GLY A 84 16.00 2.51 7.49
N PRO A 85 17.07 1.69 7.47
CA PRO A 85 17.65 1.18 8.70
C PRO A 85 18.02 2.33 9.62
N THR A 86 17.84 2.15 10.92
CA THR A 86 18.22 3.16 11.90
C THR A 86 19.72 3.40 11.85
N ARG A 87 20.17 4.62 12.21
CA ARG A 87 21.61 4.94 12.28
C ARG A 87 22.41 3.93 13.10
N ARG A 88 21.80 3.37 14.14
CA ARG A 88 22.40 2.32 14.94
C ARG A 88 22.65 1.05 14.13
N ILE A 89 21.66 0.54 13.42
CA ILE A 89 21.83 -0.64 12.55
C ILE A 89 22.87 -0.35 11.47
N ILE A 90 22.86 0.86 10.89
CA ILE A 90 23.86 1.28 9.90
C ILE A 90 25.26 1.27 10.52
N PHE A 91 25.42 1.80 11.74
CA PHE A 91 26.70 1.88 12.44
C PHE A 91 27.24 0.52 12.88
N GLU A 92 26.37 -0.34 13.44
CA GLU A 92 26.76 -1.70 13.82
C GLU A 92 27.13 -2.52 12.58
N SER A 93 26.33 -2.42 11.51
CA SER A 93 26.61 -3.10 10.23
C SER A 93 27.89 -2.57 9.58
N SER A 94 28.14 -1.25 9.60
CA SER A 94 29.35 -0.67 9.00
C SER A 94 30.60 -1.13 9.73
N ARG A 95 30.58 -1.17 11.08
CA ARG A 95 31.68 -1.72 11.88
C ARG A 95 31.91 -3.20 11.61
N ALA A 96 30.85 -4.00 11.51
CA ALA A 96 30.94 -5.43 11.21
C ALA A 96 31.55 -5.68 9.81
N LEU A 97 31.29 -4.78 8.86
CA LEU A 97 31.89 -4.79 7.52
C LEU A 97 33.32 -4.23 7.47
N GLY A 98 33.88 -3.77 8.60
CA GLY A 98 35.21 -3.17 8.66
C GLY A 98 35.29 -1.73 8.14
N LEU A 99 34.14 -1.09 7.89
CA LEU A 99 34.07 0.30 7.47
C LEU A 99 34.36 1.21 8.68
N LYS A 100 35.30 2.13 8.53
CA LYS A 100 35.56 3.19 9.52
C LYS A 100 34.55 4.33 9.32
N PRO A 101 34.11 5.00 10.41
CA PRO A 101 33.37 6.25 10.28
C PRO A 101 34.18 7.25 9.45
N LEU A 102 33.52 8.03 8.60
CA LEU A 102 34.14 9.19 7.97
C LEU A 102 34.36 10.25 9.05
N ASP A 103 35.62 10.65 9.24
CA ASP A 103 36.03 11.75 10.12
C ASP A 103 35.54 13.11 9.60
#